data_AF-K0WEF1-F1
#
_entry.id   AF-K0WEF1-F1
#
_cell.length_a   1.000
_cell.length_b   1.000
_cell.length_c   1.000
_cell.angle_alpha   90.00
_cell.angle_beta   90.00
_cell.angle_gamma   90.00
#
_symmetry.space_group_name_H-M   'P 1'
#
loop_
_entity.id
_entity.type
_entity.pdbx_description
1 polymer ?
#
loop_
_entity_poly.entity_id
_entity_poly.type
_entity_poly.pdbx_seq_one_letter_code
_entity_poly.pdbx_strand_id
1 'polypeptide(L)'
;MKLIEKRVVLHFPGFEPLDGVAHRARYERSARQSASVWGYSVEAGAPDEGGDPLSFVVTTGAAATDETPPEEETGSAGWQTKSRIHMVDHDVFVRRLRARGTLGQIMAGFRSCAQIMLEGGMRGYFRHAWRFGLFFLFPFLLTALAIVLTAQIAILPYALGFSPWHMLWSGLLALCFFVFAFLPFSERFHTLHLFADWEMAVALGRMDRTEFNDWLEDRATAVRKALAEEADEYVISSHSMGSSVAAHVIGILLEREPEIFMGKRVVFATLGSAILQCGLMSSATLLRARVGLIARCPEIFWLDVQCLTDSINFYKVPVVAVSGHADARPAEILLIRVKQMLTPEHYRKIRKDQLRVHRQYVLGPDLKASFDFTLMTSGPMPASVFAGTDEKRIPG
;
A
#
# COMPACT_ATOMS: atom_id res chain seq x y z
N MET A 1 -12.51 -26.26 -9.48
CA MET A 1 -12.71 -25.29 -8.38
C MET A 1 -14.06 -24.62 -8.58
N LYS A 2 -14.84 -24.35 -7.51
CA LYS A 2 -16.07 -23.54 -7.63
C LYS A 2 -15.67 -22.10 -8.00
N LEU A 3 -16.31 -21.52 -9.01
CA LEU A 3 -16.14 -20.12 -9.36
C LEU A 3 -16.79 -19.21 -8.30
N ILE A 4 -16.29 -18.00 -8.17
CA ILE A 4 -16.79 -16.97 -7.27
C ILE A 4 -17.81 -16.12 -8.04
N GLU A 5 -19.07 -16.17 -7.61
CA GLU A 5 -20.14 -15.36 -8.20
C GLU A 5 -20.31 -14.03 -7.45
N LYS A 6 -20.20 -14.07 -6.11
CA LYS A 6 -20.29 -12.89 -5.25
C LYS A 6 -19.04 -12.74 -4.39
N ARG A 7 -18.44 -11.55 -4.43
CA ARG A 7 -17.28 -11.20 -3.61
C ARG A 7 -17.51 -9.90 -2.85
N VAL A 8 -17.11 -9.88 -1.58
CA VAL A 8 -16.96 -8.64 -0.81
C VAL A 8 -15.46 -8.35 -0.70
N VAL A 9 -15.05 -7.15 -1.11
CA VAL A 9 -13.66 -6.71 -1.08
C VAL A 9 -13.52 -5.55 -0.12
N LEU A 10 -12.63 -5.70 0.85
CA LEU A 10 -12.22 -4.62 1.75
C LEU A 10 -10.85 -4.17 1.26
N HIS A 11 -10.79 -3.06 0.52
CA HIS A 11 -9.53 -2.53 -0.01
C HIS A 11 -8.98 -1.42 0.87
N PHE A 12 -7.78 -1.62 1.40
CA PHE A 12 -7.01 -0.66 2.17
C PHE A 12 -5.87 -0.11 1.30
N PRO A 13 -6.05 1.05 0.65
CA PRO A 13 -5.05 1.61 -0.26
C PRO A 13 -3.78 2.10 0.47
N GLY A 14 -2.73 2.43 -0.30
CA GLY A 14 -1.48 2.97 0.24
C GLY A 14 -1.57 4.44 0.70
N PHE A 15 -0.45 4.97 1.21
CA PHE A 15 -0.34 6.37 1.62
C PHE A 15 -0.31 7.30 0.40
N GLU A 16 -1.50 7.72 -0.04
CA GLU A 16 -1.69 8.56 -1.22
C GLU A 16 -2.76 9.63 -0.96
N PRO A 17 -2.61 10.85 -1.50
CA PRO A 17 -3.58 11.92 -1.31
C PRO A 17 -4.80 11.72 -2.22
N LEU A 18 -5.46 10.58 -2.10
CA LEU A 18 -6.62 10.18 -2.89
C LEU A 18 -7.74 9.77 -1.95
N ASP A 19 -8.87 10.45 -2.05
CA ASP A 19 -10.10 10.00 -1.41
C ASP A 19 -10.67 8.74 -2.08
N GLY A 20 -11.73 8.18 -1.48
CA GLY A 20 -12.42 7.01 -2.02
C GLY A 20 -12.88 7.16 -3.47
N VAL A 21 -13.30 8.37 -3.89
CA VAL A 21 -13.76 8.62 -5.27
C VAL A 21 -12.59 8.51 -6.24
N ALA A 22 -11.45 9.11 -5.90
CA ALA A 22 -10.25 9.07 -6.71
C ALA A 22 -9.65 7.65 -6.76
N HIS A 23 -9.73 6.89 -5.66
CA HIS A 23 -9.37 5.48 -5.63
C HIS A 23 -10.29 4.61 -6.51
N ARG A 24 -11.62 4.81 -6.47
CA ARG A 24 -12.57 4.13 -7.36
C ARG A 24 -12.27 4.43 -8.83
N ALA A 25 -12.01 5.69 -9.17
CA ALA A 25 -11.64 6.08 -10.54
C ALA A 25 -10.32 5.43 -11.00
N ARG A 26 -9.34 5.28 -10.09
CA ARG A 26 -8.08 4.55 -10.38
C ARG A 26 -8.34 3.06 -10.57
N TYR A 27 -9.16 2.47 -9.72
CA TYR A 27 -9.54 1.06 -9.84
C TYR A 27 -10.18 0.80 -11.20
N GLU A 28 -11.15 1.61 -11.60
CA GLU A 28 -11.81 1.47 -12.91
C GLU A 28 -10.83 1.51 -14.09
N ARG A 29 -9.89 2.46 -14.10
CA ARG A 29 -8.86 2.52 -15.15
C ARG A 29 -8.00 1.26 -15.18
N SER A 30 -7.59 0.78 -14.01
CA SER A 30 -6.76 -0.42 -13.86
C SER A 30 -7.53 -1.67 -14.29
N ALA A 31 -8.81 -1.73 -13.95
CA ALA A 31 -9.70 -2.83 -14.29
C ALA A 31 -9.98 -2.92 -15.79
N ARG A 32 -10.23 -1.78 -16.46
CA ARG A 32 -10.36 -1.73 -17.93
C ARG A 32 -9.07 -2.16 -18.62
N GLN A 33 -7.92 -1.76 -18.10
CA GLN A 33 -6.63 -2.19 -18.63
C GLN A 33 -6.43 -3.70 -18.46
N SER A 34 -6.70 -4.25 -17.27
CA SER A 34 -6.66 -5.70 -17.03
C SER A 34 -7.61 -6.46 -17.96
N ALA A 35 -8.86 -6.02 -18.08
CA ALA A 35 -9.85 -6.59 -19.01
C ALA A 35 -9.34 -6.66 -20.45
N SER A 36 -8.67 -5.61 -20.94
CA SER A 36 -8.10 -5.60 -22.29
C SER A 36 -6.95 -6.58 -22.48
N VAL A 37 -6.16 -6.83 -21.43
CA VAL A 37 -5.02 -7.76 -21.45
C VAL A 37 -5.47 -9.21 -21.36
N TRP A 38 -6.50 -9.48 -20.56
CA TRP A 38 -6.95 -10.83 -20.23
C TRP A 38 -8.15 -11.31 -21.04
N GLY A 39 -8.84 -10.43 -21.77
CA GLY A 39 -9.96 -10.81 -22.64
C GLY A 39 -11.26 -11.09 -21.87
N TYR A 40 -11.58 -10.28 -20.86
CA TYR A 40 -12.85 -10.38 -20.11
C TYR A 40 -13.60 -9.03 -20.11
N SER A 41 -14.90 -9.05 -19.82
CA SER A 41 -15.72 -7.83 -19.70
C SER A 41 -15.65 -7.26 -18.29
N VAL A 42 -15.63 -5.92 -18.16
CA VAL A 42 -15.64 -5.27 -16.84
C VAL A 42 -16.47 -4.00 -16.85
N GLU A 43 -17.28 -3.85 -15.81
CA GLU A 43 -18.06 -2.65 -15.53
C GLU A 43 -17.85 -2.27 -14.05
N ALA A 44 -17.33 -1.06 -13.82
CA ALA A 44 -17.27 -0.48 -12.48
C ALA A 44 -18.45 0.49 -12.33
N GLY A 45 -19.36 0.21 -11.40
CA GLY A 45 -20.52 1.05 -11.10
C GLY A 45 -20.15 2.40 -10.49
N ALA A 46 -21.16 3.25 -10.35
CA ALA A 46 -21.06 4.49 -9.59
C ALA A 46 -20.81 4.19 -8.09
N PRO A 47 -20.19 5.13 -7.34
CA PRO A 47 -20.11 5.01 -5.89
C PRO A 47 -21.51 5.01 -5.26
N ASP A 48 -21.69 4.21 -4.22
CA ASP A 48 -22.90 4.18 -3.42
C ASP A 48 -23.05 5.52 -2.67
N GLU A 49 -24.28 6.04 -2.58
CA GLU A 49 -24.54 7.32 -1.91
C GLU A 49 -24.38 7.22 -0.39
N GLY A 50 -23.68 8.20 0.21
CA GLY A 50 -23.60 8.37 1.67
C GLY A 50 -22.78 7.30 2.42
N GLY A 51 -22.07 6.41 1.72
CA GLY A 51 -21.20 5.40 2.33
C GLY A 51 -19.83 5.96 2.74
N ASP A 52 -19.43 5.70 3.99
CA ASP A 52 -18.05 5.84 4.47
C ASP A 52 -17.65 4.56 5.23
N PRO A 53 -16.71 3.75 4.71
CA PRO A 53 -15.93 3.94 3.49
C PRO A 53 -16.79 3.95 2.22
N LEU A 54 -16.30 4.64 1.19
CA LEU A 54 -16.94 4.63 -0.12
C LEU A 54 -17.00 3.21 -0.66
N SER A 55 -18.17 2.78 -1.13
CA SER A 55 -18.37 1.47 -1.75
C SER A 55 -18.89 1.59 -3.18
N PHE A 56 -18.62 0.57 -3.99
CA PHE A 56 -19.11 0.47 -5.36
C PHE A 56 -19.10 -1.00 -5.81
N VAL A 57 -19.91 -1.30 -6.81
CA VAL A 57 -19.99 -2.64 -7.41
C VAL A 57 -19.13 -2.71 -8.67
N VAL A 58 -18.40 -3.81 -8.83
CA VAL A 58 -17.68 -4.17 -10.06
C VAL A 58 -18.23 -5.50 -10.56
N THR A 59 -18.69 -5.52 -11.80
CA THR A 59 -19.15 -6.72 -12.48
C THR A 59 -18.12 -7.10 -13.52
N THR A 60 -17.67 -8.34 -13.51
CA THR A 60 -16.79 -8.92 -14.52
C THR A 60 -17.44 -10.16 -15.09
N GLY A 61 -17.15 -10.50 -16.34
CA GLY A 61 -17.62 -11.74 -16.94
C GLY A 61 -16.77 -12.17 -18.12
N ALA A 62 -16.96 -13.42 -18.55
CA ALA A 62 -16.39 -13.90 -19.81
C ALA A 62 -16.73 -12.93 -20.95
N ALA A 63 -15.77 -12.67 -21.85
CA ALA A 63 -16.06 -11.90 -23.05
C ALA A 63 -17.08 -12.68 -23.91
N ALA A 64 -18.04 -11.97 -24.51
CA ALA A 64 -18.87 -12.57 -25.54
C ALA A 64 -17.98 -12.85 -26.76
N THR A 65 -17.77 -14.13 -27.09
CA THR A 65 -17.15 -14.53 -28.34
C THR A 65 -18.23 -14.70 -29.40
N ASP A 66 -18.11 -13.98 -30.52
CA ASP A 66 -18.94 -14.19 -31.72
C ASP A 66 -18.59 -15.52 -32.45
N GLU A 67 -17.56 -16.22 -31.99
CA GLU A 67 -17.11 -17.50 -32.54
C GLU A 67 -17.61 -18.69 -31.71
N THR A 68 -18.14 -19.69 -32.41
CA THR A 68 -18.60 -20.95 -31.85
C THR A 68 -17.40 -21.71 -31.27
N PRO A 69 -17.36 -22.03 -29.96
CA PRO A 69 -16.21 -22.70 -29.37
C PRO A 69 -16.03 -24.11 -29.98
N PRO A 70 -14.79 -24.55 -30.28
CA PRO A 70 -14.53 -25.94 -30.64
C PRO A 70 -14.93 -26.87 -29.49
N GLU A 71 -15.56 -28.00 -29.83
CA GLU A 71 -16.24 -28.94 -28.91
C GLU A 71 -15.35 -29.60 -27.82
N GLU A 72 -14.08 -29.23 -27.69
CA GLU A 72 -13.14 -29.83 -26.73
C GLU A 72 -12.72 -28.92 -25.55
N GLU A 73 -13.12 -27.64 -25.51
CA GLU A 73 -12.92 -26.80 -24.32
C GLU A 73 -14.10 -26.89 -23.35
N THR A 74 -14.15 -27.96 -22.54
CA THR A 74 -15.14 -28.17 -21.47
C THR A 74 -14.97 -27.23 -20.27
N GLY A 75 -14.90 -25.90 -20.49
CA GLY A 75 -14.66 -24.92 -19.42
C GLY A 75 -15.29 -23.53 -19.58
N SER A 76 -15.68 -23.07 -20.78
CA SER A 76 -16.19 -21.71 -20.97
C SER A 76 -17.71 -21.60 -20.85
N ALA A 77 -18.30 -22.20 -19.82
CA ALA A 77 -19.61 -21.73 -19.38
C ALA A 77 -19.43 -20.26 -18.94
N GLY A 78 -20.19 -19.34 -19.54
CA GLY A 78 -20.05 -17.90 -19.29
C GLY A 78 -20.04 -17.60 -17.79
N TRP A 79 -18.89 -17.20 -17.26
CA TRP A 79 -18.74 -16.85 -15.85
C TRP A 79 -19.08 -15.37 -15.65
N GLN A 80 -19.59 -15.05 -14.46
CA GLN A 80 -19.78 -13.67 -14.02
C GLN A 80 -19.44 -13.57 -12.54
N THR A 81 -18.74 -12.51 -12.16
CA THR A 81 -18.41 -12.19 -10.76
C THR A 81 -18.87 -10.78 -10.44
N LYS A 82 -19.71 -10.65 -9.41
CA LYS A 82 -20.13 -9.37 -8.84
C LYS A 82 -19.37 -9.13 -7.56
N SER A 83 -18.52 -8.11 -7.57
CA SER A 83 -17.70 -7.72 -6.42
C SER A 83 -18.19 -6.40 -5.86
N ARG A 84 -18.58 -6.36 -4.58
CA ARG A 84 -18.74 -5.08 -3.87
C ARG A 84 -17.41 -4.72 -3.22
N ILE A 85 -16.86 -3.58 -3.59
CA ILE A 85 -15.58 -3.07 -3.08
C ILE A 85 -15.86 -1.94 -2.11
N HIS A 86 -15.34 -2.05 -0.90
CA HIS A 86 -15.32 -0.99 0.11
C HIS A 86 -13.90 -0.40 0.17
N MET A 87 -13.79 0.90 -0.07
CA MET A 87 -12.53 1.63 -0.15
C MET A 87 -12.19 2.25 1.20
N VAL A 88 -11.43 1.54 2.02
CA VAL A 88 -11.05 1.96 3.38
C VAL A 88 -9.82 2.88 3.31
N ASP A 89 -9.97 4.03 2.66
CA ASP A 89 -8.88 4.99 2.48
C ASP A 89 -8.60 5.83 3.75
N HIS A 90 -7.35 6.27 3.87
CA HIS A 90 -6.86 7.11 4.98
C HIS A 90 -6.41 8.50 4.52
N ASP A 91 -7.00 9.01 3.44
CA ASP A 91 -6.63 10.31 2.86
C ASP A 91 -6.87 11.48 3.84
N VAL A 92 -7.81 11.35 4.78
CA VAL A 92 -7.99 12.31 5.88
C VAL A 92 -6.69 12.55 6.65
N PHE A 93 -5.89 11.51 6.90
CA PHE A 93 -4.59 11.65 7.55
C PHE A 93 -3.53 12.15 6.59
N VAL A 94 -3.53 11.72 5.33
CA VAL A 94 -2.58 12.22 4.33
C VAL A 94 -2.72 13.73 4.19
N ARG A 95 -3.94 14.25 4.05
CA ARG A 95 -4.23 15.69 3.98
C ARG A 95 -3.86 16.40 5.27
N ARG A 96 -4.24 15.87 6.44
CA ARG A 96 -3.92 16.48 7.75
C ARG A 96 -2.41 16.58 7.98
N LEU A 97 -1.66 15.51 7.75
CA LEU A 97 -0.21 15.47 7.96
C LEU A 97 0.53 16.42 7.00
N ARG A 98 0.01 16.57 5.78
CA ARG A 98 0.57 17.47 4.75
C ARG A 98 0.07 18.92 4.85
N ALA A 99 -0.94 19.22 5.67
CA ALA A 99 -1.47 20.57 5.83
C ALA A 99 -0.53 21.53 6.58
N ARG A 100 0.53 21.01 7.21
CA ARG A 100 1.53 21.83 7.92
C ARG A 100 2.38 22.62 6.91
N GLY A 101 2.84 23.80 7.32
CA GLY A 101 3.87 24.52 6.56
C GLY A 101 5.14 23.68 6.39
N THR A 102 5.94 23.99 5.37
CA THR A 102 7.12 23.20 4.97
C THR A 102 8.08 22.90 6.14
N LEU A 103 8.38 23.90 6.96
CA LEU A 103 9.23 23.70 8.15
C LEU A 103 8.61 22.72 9.14
N GLY A 104 7.30 22.80 9.36
CA GLY A 104 6.57 21.87 10.23
C GLY A 104 6.60 20.43 9.73
N GLN A 105 6.49 20.22 8.40
CA GLN A 105 6.62 18.89 7.79
C GLN A 105 8.04 18.34 7.93
N ILE A 106 9.08 19.18 7.70
CA ILE A 106 10.48 18.80 7.89
C ILE A 106 10.74 18.40 9.34
N MET A 107 10.38 19.27 10.31
CA MET A 107 10.58 18.97 11.73
C MET A 107 9.86 17.71 12.18
N ALA A 108 8.61 17.51 11.73
CA ALA A 108 7.85 16.30 12.02
C ALA A 108 8.51 15.05 11.41
N GLY A 109 8.96 15.12 10.16
CA GLY A 109 9.68 14.02 9.51
C GLY A 109 10.95 13.63 10.25
N PHE A 110 11.79 14.60 10.62
CA PHE A 110 13.02 14.33 11.38
C PHE A 110 12.74 13.81 12.79
N ARG A 111 11.66 14.27 13.45
CA ARG A 111 11.19 13.70 14.71
C ARG A 111 10.79 12.22 14.54
N SER A 112 10.03 11.89 13.50
CA SER A 112 9.67 10.50 13.18
C SER A 112 10.89 9.66 12.87
N CYS A 113 11.89 10.21 12.16
CA CYS A 113 13.17 9.54 11.92
C CYS A 113 13.88 9.18 13.22
N ALA A 114 14.02 10.15 14.13
CA ALA A 114 14.63 9.93 15.43
C ALA A 114 13.88 8.86 16.23
N GLN A 115 12.54 8.88 16.24
CA GLN A 115 11.72 7.88 16.92
C GLN A 115 11.95 6.47 16.34
N ILE A 116 11.92 6.32 15.02
CA ILE A 116 12.17 5.03 14.33
C ILE A 116 13.58 4.51 14.65
N MET A 117 14.59 5.38 14.68
CA MET A 117 15.96 5.01 15.01
C MET A 117 16.11 4.56 16.47
N LEU A 118 15.58 5.36 17.41
CA LEU A 118 15.65 5.08 18.85
C LEU A 118 14.92 3.79 19.24
N GLU A 119 13.83 3.47 18.54
CA GLU A 119 13.05 2.24 18.77
C GLU A 119 13.59 1.02 18.03
N GLY A 120 14.73 1.14 17.35
CA GLY A 120 15.37 0.03 16.64
C GLY A 120 14.78 -0.30 15.27
N GLY A 121 13.80 0.46 14.79
CA GLY A 121 13.17 0.26 13.48
C GLY A 121 14.19 0.30 12.34
N MET A 122 15.11 1.28 12.34
CA MET A 122 16.19 1.36 11.34
C MET A 122 17.08 0.11 11.32
N ARG A 123 17.45 -0.42 12.50
CA ARG A 123 18.23 -1.67 12.59
C ARG A 123 17.45 -2.84 11.99
N GLY A 124 16.14 -2.90 12.24
CA GLY A 124 15.24 -3.86 11.60
C GLY A 124 15.20 -3.72 10.08
N TYR A 125 15.11 -2.49 9.57
CA TYR A 125 15.10 -2.22 8.13
C TYR A 125 16.38 -2.72 7.46
N PHE A 126 17.56 -2.39 7.98
CA PHE A 126 18.81 -2.88 7.39
C PHE A 126 19.00 -4.40 7.55
N ARG A 127 18.49 -4.98 8.63
CA ARG A 127 18.54 -6.44 8.86
C ARG A 127 17.67 -7.22 7.88
N HIS A 128 16.47 -6.74 7.59
CA HIS A 128 15.47 -7.49 6.83
C HIS A 128 15.27 -7.00 5.40
N ALA A 129 15.49 -5.71 5.13
CA ALA A 129 15.26 -5.08 3.83
C ALA A 129 16.21 -3.87 3.64
N TRP A 130 17.51 -4.11 3.44
CA TRP A 130 18.51 -3.03 3.32
C TRP A 130 18.17 -1.97 2.24
N ARG A 131 17.50 -2.38 1.15
CA ARG A 131 17.01 -1.45 0.10
C ARG A 131 15.97 -0.48 0.65
N PHE A 132 15.07 -0.97 1.51
CA PHE A 132 14.11 -0.13 2.24
C PHE A 132 14.83 0.78 3.23
N GLY A 133 15.85 0.28 3.94
CA GLY A 133 16.69 1.11 4.82
C GLY A 133 17.35 2.30 4.08
N LEU A 134 17.83 2.10 2.86
CA LEU A 134 18.37 3.18 2.02
C LEU A 134 17.28 4.13 1.53
N PHE A 135 16.13 3.60 1.10
CA PHE A 135 14.97 4.40 0.69
C PHE A 135 14.47 5.29 1.84
N PHE A 136 14.42 4.75 3.06
CA PHE A 136 14.08 5.47 4.28
C PHE A 136 15.06 6.62 4.56
N LEU A 137 16.38 6.39 4.44
CA LEU A 137 17.41 7.40 4.72
C LEU A 137 17.46 8.54 3.70
N PHE A 138 17.18 8.23 2.43
CA PHE A 138 17.33 9.16 1.32
C PHE A 138 16.69 10.56 1.53
N PRO A 139 15.41 10.71 1.91
CA PRO A 139 14.79 12.04 2.10
C PRO A 139 15.45 12.86 3.21
N PHE A 140 15.94 12.20 4.27
CA PHE A 140 16.64 12.86 5.38
C PHE A 140 18.03 13.33 4.97
N LEU A 141 18.80 12.47 4.27
CA LEU A 141 20.13 12.83 3.77
C LEU A 141 20.06 13.96 2.74
N LEU A 142 19.08 13.90 1.83
CA LEU A 142 18.83 14.96 0.85
C LEU A 142 18.50 16.29 1.52
N THR A 143 17.64 16.28 2.54
CA THR A 143 17.26 17.49 3.29
C THR A 143 18.40 18.01 4.16
N ALA A 144 19.17 17.12 4.80
CA ALA A 144 20.36 17.50 5.58
C ALA A 144 21.42 18.15 4.68
N LEU A 145 21.68 17.59 3.50
CA LEU A 145 22.58 18.19 2.51
C LEU A 145 22.11 19.59 2.12
N ALA A 146 20.80 19.77 1.87
CA ALA A 146 20.25 21.08 1.54
C ALA A 146 20.44 22.08 2.68
N ILE A 147 20.21 21.68 3.93
CA ILE A 147 20.44 22.52 5.11
C ILE A 147 21.92 22.93 5.20
N VAL A 148 22.85 21.99 5.00
CA VAL A 148 24.29 22.27 5.01
C VAL A 148 24.66 23.25 3.89
N LEU A 149 24.16 23.05 2.66
CA LEU A 149 24.42 23.96 1.55
C LEU A 149 23.83 25.36 1.79
N THR A 150 22.62 25.45 2.33
CA THR A 150 21.99 26.71 2.73
C THR A 150 22.83 27.44 3.78
N ALA A 151 23.30 26.74 4.82
CA ALA A 151 24.17 27.31 5.86
C ALA A 151 25.52 27.77 5.29
N GLN A 152 26.13 26.98 4.39
CA GLN A 152 27.35 27.35 3.70
C GLN A 152 27.17 28.63 2.86
N ILE A 153 26.09 28.74 2.08
CA ILE A 153 25.80 29.96 1.31
C ILE A 153 25.69 31.18 2.24
N ALA A 154 25.01 31.04 3.37
CA ALA A 154 24.85 32.13 4.33
C ALA A 154 26.18 32.58 4.97
N ILE A 155 27.05 31.63 5.34
CA ILE A 155 28.28 31.89 6.12
C ILE A 155 29.50 32.18 5.20
N LEU A 156 29.45 31.80 3.93
CA LEU A 156 30.59 31.89 3.00
C LEU A 156 31.27 33.27 2.96
N PRO A 157 30.55 34.42 2.92
CA PRO A 157 31.23 35.72 2.92
C PRO A 157 32.07 35.94 4.18
N TYR A 158 31.54 35.57 5.34
CA TYR A 158 32.26 35.69 6.61
C TYR A 158 33.50 34.78 6.63
N ALA A 159 33.37 33.53 6.15
CA ALA A 159 34.47 32.59 6.07
C ALA A 159 35.61 33.04 5.12
N LEU A 160 35.28 33.84 4.09
CA LEU A 160 36.24 34.45 3.18
C LEU A 160 36.85 35.76 3.72
N GLY A 161 36.54 36.15 4.96
CA GLY A 161 37.07 37.35 5.61
C GLY A 161 36.35 38.64 5.25
N PHE A 162 35.17 38.57 4.60
CA PHE A 162 34.36 39.76 4.34
C PHE A 162 33.65 40.24 5.62
N SER A 163 33.23 41.50 5.60
CA SER A 163 32.45 42.10 6.69
C SER A 163 31.18 41.29 6.99
N PRO A 164 30.77 41.12 8.27
CA PRO A 164 29.53 40.44 8.65
C PRO A 164 28.27 41.01 7.98
N TRP A 165 28.29 42.28 7.53
CA TRP A 165 27.19 42.87 6.76
C TRP A 165 26.86 42.10 5.48
N HIS A 166 27.83 41.39 4.89
CA HIS A 166 27.58 40.55 3.72
C HIS A 166 26.68 39.33 4.04
N MET A 167 26.48 38.99 5.31
CA MET A 167 25.55 37.94 5.73
C MET A 167 24.08 38.30 5.46
N LEU A 168 23.75 39.58 5.29
CA LEU A 168 22.38 40.01 4.99
C LEU A 168 21.93 39.53 3.60
N TRP A 169 22.73 39.82 2.56
CA TRP A 169 22.40 39.39 1.19
C TRP A 169 22.68 37.90 0.98
N SER A 170 23.71 37.33 1.61
CA SER A 170 23.98 35.89 1.48
C SER A 170 22.95 35.05 2.24
N GLY A 171 22.41 35.55 3.35
CA GLY A 171 21.26 34.96 4.04
C GLY A 171 20.01 34.97 3.18
N LEU A 172 19.73 36.07 2.48
CA LEU A 172 18.63 36.13 1.52
C LEU A 172 18.87 35.18 0.33
N LEU A 173 20.10 35.09 -0.17
CA LEU A 173 20.48 34.16 -1.24
C LEU A 173 20.31 32.70 -0.79
N ALA A 174 20.70 32.38 0.44
CA ALA A 174 20.51 31.05 1.04
C ALA A 174 19.03 30.69 1.15
N LEU A 175 18.19 31.66 1.57
CA LEU A 175 16.73 31.48 1.59
C LEU A 175 16.18 31.26 0.19
N CYS A 176 16.59 32.06 -0.80
CA CYS A 176 16.21 31.90 -2.20
C CYS A 176 16.62 30.53 -2.75
N PHE A 177 17.83 30.07 -2.46
CA PHE A 177 18.29 28.72 -2.82
C PHE A 177 17.37 27.65 -2.22
N PHE A 178 17.08 27.74 -0.93
CA PHE A 178 16.24 26.74 -0.28
C PHE A 178 14.83 26.71 -0.88
N VAL A 179 14.18 27.86 -1.02
CA VAL A 179 12.79 27.98 -1.47
C VAL A 179 12.63 27.70 -2.97
N PHE A 180 13.51 28.23 -3.81
CA PHE A 180 13.32 28.20 -5.26
C PHE A 180 14.16 27.15 -5.99
N ALA A 181 15.23 26.62 -5.37
CA ALA A 181 16.01 25.53 -5.95
C ALA A 181 15.73 24.20 -5.25
N PHE A 182 15.92 24.15 -3.93
CA PHE A 182 15.80 22.88 -3.19
C PHE A 182 14.37 22.37 -3.10
N LEU A 183 13.39 23.18 -2.67
CA LEU A 183 12.01 22.70 -2.52
C LEU A 183 11.45 22.12 -3.84
N PRO A 184 11.51 22.83 -4.99
CA PRO A 184 11.02 22.28 -6.25
C PRO A 184 11.80 21.03 -6.71
N PHE A 185 13.10 20.94 -6.42
CA PHE A 185 13.89 19.75 -6.70
C PHE A 185 13.48 18.57 -5.82
N SER A 186 13.27 18.78 -4.53
CA SER A 186 12.88 17.75 -3.56
C SER A 186 11.47 17.21 -3.80
N GLU A 187 10.55 18.03 -4.33
CA GLU A 187 9.21 17.57 -4.72
C GLU A 187 9.26 16.52 -5.85
N ARG A 188 10.28 16.56 -6.72
CA ARG A 188 10.49 15.50 -7.74
C ARG A 188 10.75 14.13 -7.10
N PHE A 189 11.19 14.10 -5.85
CA PHE A 189 11.42 12.89 -5.08
C PHE A 189 10.38 12.67 -3.97
N HIS A 190 9.32 13.47 -3.96
CA HIS A 190 8.23 13.36 -2.99
C HIS A 190 8.69 13.43 -1.52
N THR A 191 9.76 14.18 -1.21
CA THR A 191 10.38 14.23 0.13
C THR A 191 9.39 14.58 1.24
N LEU A 192 8.57 15.63 1.06
CA LEU A 192 7.58 16.03 2.06
C LEU A 192 6.46 15.00 2.24
N HIS A 193 6.10 14.30 1.17
CA HIS A 193 5.14 13.21 1.23
C HIS A 193 5.71 12.01 2.03
N LEU A 194 7.00 11.69 1.86
CA LEU A 194 7.67 10.66 2.66
C LEU A 194 7.74 11.03 4.14
N PHE A 195 7.98 12.30 4.49
CA PHE A 195 7.94 12.72 5.90
C PHE A 195 6.58 12.52 6.55
N ALA A 196 5.50 12.78 5.82
CA ALA A 196 4.15 12.49 6.29
C ALA A 196 3.89 10.98 6.43
N ASP A 197 4.39 10.16 5.49
CA ASP A 197 4.31 8.70 5.57
C ASP A 197 5.04 8.15 6.82
N TRP A 198 6.25 8.65 7.11
CA TRP A 198 6.99 8.23 8.32
C TRP A 198 6.29 8.64 9.62
N GLU A 199 5.60 9.78 9.63
CA GLU A 199 4.80 10.17 10.78
C GLU A 199 3.61 9.24 11.01
N MET A 200 2.92 8.84 9.94
CA MET A 200 1.86 7.83 10.02
C MET A 200 2.41 6.47 10.43
N ALA A 201 3.58 6.07 9.94
CA ALA A 201 4.24 4.82 10.33
C ALA A 201 4.51 4.77 11.83
N VAL A 202 5.01 5.87 12.40
CA VAL A 202 5.22 5.99 13.85
C VAL A 202 3.90 5.92 14.60
N ALA A 203 2.86 6.64 14.14
CA ALA A 203 1.55 6.64 14.78
C ALA A 203 0.92 5.23 14.81
N LEU A 204 0.96 4.50 13.70
CA LEU A 204 0.43 3.14 13.60
C LEU A 204 1.28 2.10 14.32
N GLY A 205 2.58 2.35 14.49
CA GLY A 205 3.42 1.48 15.31
C GLY A 205 3.14 1.69 16.80
N ARG A 206 3.26 2.93 17.29
CA ARG A 206 3.14 3.25 18.71
C ARG A 206 1.72 3.17 19.25
N MET A 207 0.72 3.45 18.41
CA MET A 207 -0.70 3.51 18.80
C MET A 207 -0.96 4.47 19.99
N ASP A 208 -0.15 5.53 20.11
CA ASP A 208 -0.16 6.52 21.19
C ASP A 208 -0.94 7.80 20.85
N ARG A 209 -1.61 7.85 19.68
CA ARG A 209 -2.39 8.99 19.20
C ARG A 209 -3.87 8.62 19.14
N THR A 210 -4.69 9.23 20.01
CA THR A 210 -6.14 8.97 20.07
C THR A 210 -6.83 9.18 18.73
N GLU A 211 -6.45 10.23 17.98
CA GLU A 211 -7.01 10.51 16.65
C GLU A 211 -6.88 9.34 15.66
N PHE A 212 -5.77 8.59 15.70
CA PHE A 212 -5.58 7.40 14.85
C PHE A 212 -6.36 6.21 15.39
N ASN A 213 -6.36 6.04 16.71
CA ASN A 213 -7.05 4.95 17.38
C ASN A 213 -8.57 5.02 17.16
N ASP A 214 -9.17 6.19 17.40
CA ASP A 214 -10.61 6.43 17.21
C ASP A 214 -11.01 6.21 15.75
N TRP A 215 -10.20 6.69 14.80
CA TRP A 215 -10.46 6.46 13.38
C TRP A 215 -10.38 4.97 13.01
N LEU A 216 -9.39 4.23 13.52
CA LEU A 216 -9.29 2.78 13.28
C LEU A 216 -10.49 2.02 13.84
N GLU A 217 -11.04 2.47 14.96
CA GLU A 217 -12.26 1.93 15.56
C GLU A 217 -13.50 2.19 14.70
N ASP A 218 -13.63 3.40 14.15
CA ASP A 218 -14.70 3.73 13.20
C ASP A 218 -14.58 2.87 11.94
N ARG A 219 -13.36 2.67 11.41
CA ARG A 219 -13.12 1.78 10.27
C ARG A 219 -13.44 0.32 10.61
N ALA A 220 -13.11 -0.16 11.81
CA ALA A 220 -13.49 -1.50 12.25
C ALA A 220 -15.00 -1.69 12.27
N THR A 221 -15.74 -0.70 12.80
CA THR A 221 -17.21 -0.73 12.79
C THR A 221 -17.78 -0.80 11.37
N ALA A 222 -17.23 -0.01 10.44
CA ALA A 222 -17.67 -0.02 9.05
C ALA A 222 -17.31 -1.32 8.32
N VAL A 223 -16.11 -1.86 8.56
CA VAL A 223 -15.66 -3.14 8.00
C VAL A 223 -16.48 -4.31 8.54
N ARG A 224 -16.81 -4.31 9.83
CA ARG A 224 -17.74 -5.30 10.42
C ARG A 224 -19.07 -5.34 9.66
N LYS A 225 -19.63 -4.17 9.34
CA LYS A 225 -20.89 -4.07 8.57
C LYS A 225 -20.75 -4.69 7.18
N ALA A 226 -19.66 -4.42 6.47
CA ALA A 226 -19.39 -5.01 5.17
C ALA A 226 -19.20 -6.54 5.23
N LEU A 227 -18.57 -7.06 6.29
CA LEU A 227 -18.42 -8.51 6.50
C LEU A 227 -19.74 -9.25 6.76
N ALA A 228 -20.80 -8.53 7.13
CA ALA A 228 -22.14 -9.10 7.30
C ALA A 228 -22.86 -9.36 5.96
N GLU A 229 -22.39 -8.79 4.85
CA GLU A 229 -22.93 -9.06 3.52
C GLU A 229 -22.67 -10.50 3.09
N GLU A 230 -23.62 -11.15 2.43
CA GLU A 230 -23.44 -12.52 1.91
C GLU A 230 -22.55 -12.54 0.67
N ALA A 231 -21.50 -13.36 0.71
CA ALA A 231 -20.55 -13.56 -0.39
C ALA A 231 -20.00 -15.00 -0.41
N ASP A 232 -19.56 -15.46 -1.58
CA ASP A 232 -18.81 -16.72 -1.71
C ASP A 232 -17.38 -16.58 -1.15
N GLU A 233 -16.82 -15.36 -1.21
CA GLU A 233 -15.46 -15.04 -0.77
C GLU A 233 -15.37 -13.59 -0.27
N TYR A 234 -14.58 -13.38 0.78
CA TYR A 234 -14.22 -12.08 1.31
C TYR A 234 -12.73 -11.85 1.06
N VAL A 235 -12.39 -10.78 0.35
CA VAL A 235 -11.00 -10.42 0.04
C VAL A 235 -10.64 -9.15 0.79
N ILE A 236 -9.77 -9.26 1.79
CA ILE A 236 -9.15 -8.13 2.45
C ILE A 236 -7.87 -7.83 1.67
N SER A 237 -7.89 -6.83 0.80
CA SER A 237 -6.72 -6.43 0.02
C SER A 237 -6.11 -5.17 0.61
N SER A 238 -4.79 -5.11 0.75
CA SER A 238 -4.13 -3.96 1.33
C SER A 238 -2.84 -3.65 0.61
N HIS A 239 -2.55 -2.36 0.39
CA HIS A 239 -1.35 -1.90 -0.29
C HIS A 239 -0.54 -0.98 0.60
N SER A 240 0.79 -1.18 0.64
CA SER A 240 1.71 -0.27 1.34
C SER A 240 1.28 0.00 2.79
N MET A 241 1.18 1.26 3.22
CA MET A 241 0.68 1.70 4.53
C MET A 241 -0.71 1.15 4.88
N GLY A 242 -1.56 0.93 3.88
CA GLY A 242 -2.87 0.31 4.05
C GLY A 242 -2.78 -1.09 4.66
N SER A 243 -1.67 -1.81 4.52
CA SER A 243 -1.48 -3.11 5.18
C SER A 243 -1.36 -3.00 6.70
N SER A 244 -0.75 -1.93 7.22
CA SER A 244 -0.71 -1.68 8.67
C SER A 244 -2.08 -1.25 9.19
N VAL A 245 -2.82 -0.44 8.42
CA VAL A 245 -4.20 -0.08 8.72
C VAL A 245 -5.09 -1.33 8.75
N ALA A 246 -5.02 -2.18 7.72
CA ALA A 246 -5.77 -3.42 7.63
C ALA A 246 -5.45 -4.35 8.81
N ALA A 247 -4.17 -4.52 9.15
CA ALA A 247 -3.77 -5.35 10.30
C ALA A 247 -4.39 -4.84 11.61
N HIS A 248 -4.46 -3.52 11.81
CA HIS A 248 -5.14 -2.93 12.96
C HIS A 248 -6.64 -3.13 12.93
N VAL A 249 -7.30 -2.81 11.82
CA VAL A 249 -8.75 -2.90 11.69
C VAL A 249 -9.25 -4.34 11.85
N ILE A 250 -8.61 -5.30 11.17
CA ILE A 250 -8.95 -6.72 11.30
C ILE A 250 -8.57 -7.25 12.69
N GLY A 251 -7.45 -6.77 13.24
CA GLY A 251 -7.05 -7.09 14.61
C GLY A 251 -8.09 -6.65 15.66
N ILE A 252 -8.62 -5.43 15.56
CA ILE A 252 -9.70 -4.93 16.44
C ILE A 252 -10.91 -5.85 16.38
N LEU A 253 -11.28 -6.30 15.17
CA LEU A 253 -12.42 -7.19 14.98
C LEU A 253 -12.18 -8.56 15.62
N LEU A 254 -11.00 -9.15 15.42
CA LEU A 254 -10.64 -10.43 16.03
C LEU A 254 -10.50 -10.35 17.56
N GLU A 255 -10.06 -9.21 18.10
CA GLU A 255 -9.97 -8.97 19.54
C GLU A 255 -11.37 -8.97 20.20
N ARG A 256 -12.38 -8.44 19.51
CA ARG A 256 -13.75 -8.28 20.03
C ARG A 256 -14.65 -9.46 19.72
N GLU A 257 -14.51 -10.01 18.52
CA GLU A 257 -15.34 -11.06 17.96
C GLU A 257 -14.43 -12.12 17.33
N PRO A 258 -13.84 -13.01 18.13
CA PRO A 258 -12.91 -14.03 17.62
C PRO A 258 -13.50 -14.92 16.51
N GLU A 259 -14.82 -15.07 16.48
CA GLU A 259 -15.55 -15.88 15.52
C GLU A 259 -16.10 -15.08 14.31
N ILE A 260 -15.73 -13.80 14.14
CA ILE A 260 -16.29 -12.93 13.08
C ILE A 260 -16.14 -13.52 11.66
N PHE A 261 -15.11 -14.33 11.44
CA PHE A 261 -14.86 -15.00 10.17
C PHE A 261 -15.35 -16.45 10.10
N MET A 262 -15.92 -17.00 11.16
CA MET A 262 -16.36 -18.39 11.20
C MET A 262 -17.33 -18.68 10.04
N GLY A 263 -17.03 -19.73 9.27
CA GLY A 263 -17.81 -20.12 8.09
C GLY A 263 -17.61 -19.24 6.84
N LYS A 264 -16.78 -18.20 6.90
CA LYS A 264 -16.44 -17.34 5.76
C LYS A 264 -15.16 -17.83 5.10
N ARG A 265 -15.09 -17.73 3.77
CA ARG A 265 -13.83 -17.87 3.02
C ARG A 265 -13.15 -16.52 2.96
N VAL A 266 -12.03 -16.35 3.67
CA VAL A 266 -11.34 -15.05 3.74
C VAL A 266 -9.94 -15.15 3.14
N VAL A 267 -9.61 -14.23 2.25
CA VAL A 267 -8.24 -14.03 1.75
C VAL A 267 -7.74 -12.68 2.21
N PHE A 268 -6.68 -12.66 3.02
CA PHE A 268 -5.96 -11.45 3.37
C PHE A 268 -4.75 -11.30 2.45
N ALA A 269 -4.85 -10.40 1.49
CA ALA A 269 -3.81 -10.11 0.51
C ALA A 269 -3.07 -8.81 0.88
N THR A 270 -1.79 -8.92 1.24
CA THR A 270 -0.91 -7.76 1.47
C THR A 270 -0.05 -7.54 0.23
N LEU A 271 -0.06 -6.31 -0.31
CA LEU A 271 0.55 -5.95 -1.60
C LEU A 271 1.65 -4.92 -1.35
N GLY A 272 2.91 -5.33 -1.44
CA GLY A 272 4.01 -4.42 -1.09
C GLY A 272 3.91 -3.95 0.37
N SER A 273 3.61 -4.86 1.30
CA SER A 273 3.20 -4.54 2.68
C SER A 273 4.13 -3.60 3.44
N ALA A 274 3.57 -2.62 4.15
CA ALA A 274 4.27 -1.78 5.13
C ALA A 274 4.06 -2.22 6.60
N ILE A 275 3.54 -3.43 6.85
CA ILE A 275 3.38 -3.95 8.22
C ILE A 275 4.72 -3.95 8.96
N LEU A 276 5.81 -4.40 8.33
CA LEU A 276 7.13 -4.43 8.96
C LEU A 276 7.77 -3.04 9.07
N GLN A 277 7.43 -2.09 8.18
CA GLN A 277 7.82 -0.69 8.33
C GLN A 277 7.32 -0.14 9.67
N CYS A 278 6.10 -0.45 10.07
CA CYS A 278 5.57 -0.02 11.37
C CYS A 278 5.97 -0.97 12.51
N GLY A 279 5.99 -2.27 12.24
CA GLY A 279 6.09 -3.35 13.24
C GLY A 279 7.50 -3.62 13.77
N LEU A 280 8.55 -3.10 13.13
CA LEU A 280 9.94 -3.30 13.56
C LEU A 280 10.40 -2.34 14.65
N MET A 281 9.59 -1.35 15.02
CA MET A 281 9.84 -0.51 16.19
C MET A 281 9.52 -1.28 17.49
N SER A 282 10.31 -1.09 18.55
CA SER A 282 10.10 -1.76 19.83
C SER A 282 8.69 -1.54 20.40
N SER A 283 8.15 -0.33 20.25
CA SER A 283 6.81 0.09 20.68
C SER A 283 5.66 -0.58 19.94
N ALA A 284 5.89 -1.19 18.77
CA ALA A 284 4.85 -1.74 17.90
C ALA A 284 4.29 -3.10 18.38
N THR A 285 4.12 -3.25 19.69
CA THR A 285 3.62 -4.46 20.36
C THR A 285 2.21 -4.80 19.91
N LEU A 286 1.31 -3.81 19.86
CA LEU A 286 -0.10 -4.02 19.49
C LEU A 286 -0.24 -4.43 18.02
N LEU A 287 0.47 -3.76 17.10
CA LEU A 287 0.47 -4.13 15.69
C LEU A 287 0.98 -5.57 15.51
N ARG A 288 2.10 -5.93 16.15
CA ARG A 288 2.63 -7.30 16.11
C ARG A 288 1.65 -8.31 16.71
N ALA A 289 0.98 -7.99 17.81
CA ALA A 289 -0.03 -8.87 18.40
C ALA A 289 -1.19 -9.16 17.44
N ARG A 290 -1.69 -8.12 16.75
CA ARG A 290 -2.76 -8.22 15.75
C ARG A 290 -2.36 -9.01 14.51
N VAL A 291 -1.12 -8.86 14.05
CA VAL A 291 -0.54 -9.76 13.03
C VAL A 291 -0.63 -11.22 13.48
N GLY A 292 -0.33 -11.50 14.75
CA GLY A 292 -0.46 -12.83 15.32
C GLY A 292 -1.90 -13.34 15.39
N LEU A 293 -2.87 -12.49 15.69
CA LEU A 293 -4.30 -12.86 15.67
C LEU A 293 -4.74 -13.26 14.25
N ILE A 294 -4.39 -12.44 13.26
CA ILE A 294 -4.71 -12.71 11.85
C ILE A 294 -4.06 -14.02 11.39
N ALA A 295 -2.78 -14.23 11.69
CA ALA A 295 -2.05 -15.44 11.31
C ALA A 295 -2.57 -16.72 11.99
N ARG A 296 -3.25 -16.60 13.13
CA ARG A 296 -3.84 -17.74 13.86
C ARG A 296 -5.31 -17.96 13.57
N CYS A 297 -5.99 -17.06 12.87
CA CYS A 297 -7.37 -17.22 12.46
C CYS A 297 -7.46 -18.28 11.33
N PRO A 298 -8.08 -19.46 11.56
CA PRO A 298 -8.10 -20.56 10.59
C PRO A 298 -8.78 -20.21 9.26
N GLU A 299 -9.76 -19.31 9.29
CA GLU A 299 -10.57 -18.91 8.13
C GLU A 299 -9.83 -17.94 7.20
N ILE A 300 -8.76 -17.30 7.69
CA ILE A 300 -7.95 -16.37 6.91
C ILE A 300 -6.82 -17.11 6.20
N PHE A 301 -6.88 -17.12 4.87
CA PHE A 301 -5.73 -17.41 4.02
C PHE A 301 -4.94 -16.12 3.77
N TRP A 302 -3.71 -16.03 4.29
CA TRP A 302 -2.87 -14.86 4.10
C TRP A 302 -1.92 -15.04 2.91
N LEU A 303 -2.08 -14.20 1.88
CA LEU A 303 -1.18 -14.05 0.74
C LEU A 303 -0.37 -12.74 0.87
N ASP A 304 0.96 -12.81 0.84
CA ASP A 304 1.84 -11.64 0.85
C ASP A 304 2.58 -11.49 -0.48
N VAL A 305 2.19 -10.49 -1.27
CA VAL A 305 2.70 -10.24 -2.61
C VAL A 305 3.88 -9.27 -2.53
N GLN A 306 5.04 -9.73 -2.99
CA GLN A 306 6.32 -9.05 -2.84
C GLN A 306 7.04 -8.91 -4.19
N CYS A 307 7.82 -7.83 -4.35
CA CYS A 307 8.57 -7.57 -5.57
C CYS A 307 10.01 -7.13 -5.30
N LEU A 308 10.99 -7.76 -5.94
CA LEU A 308 12.41 -7.44 -5.76
C LEU A 308 12.76 -6.01 -6.20
N THR A 309 12.15 -5.55 -7.29
CA THR A 309 12.46 -4.23 -7.87
C THR A 309 11.81 -3.08 -7.13
N ASP A 310 10.86 -3.38 -6.25
CA ASP A 310 10.27 -2.42 -5.33
C ASP A 310 11.19 -2.29 -4.11
N SER A 311 11.92 -1.16 -4.01
CA SER A 311 12.78 -0.91 -2.85
C SER A 311 12.00 -0.62 -1.56
N ILE A 312 10.70 -0.36 -1.66
CA ILE A 312 9.85 0.00 -0.52
C ILE A 312 9.33 -1.28 0.18
N ASN A 313 9.25 -2.41 -0.53
CA ASN A 313 8.79 -3.68 0.02
C ASN A 313 9.90 -4.49 0.73
N PHE A 314 9.48 -5.27 1.73
CA PHE A 314 10.32 -6.23 2.45
C PHE A 314 10.42 -7.56 1.68
N TYR A 315 11.27 -7.59 0.65
CA TYR A 315 11.39 -8.72 -0.26
C TYR A 315 11.98 -10.01 0.38
N LYS A 316 11.28 -11.13 0.18
CA LYS A 316 11.52 -12.46 0.78
C LYS A 316 11.54 -12.46 2.31
N VAL A 317 10.86 -11.52 2.94
CA VAL A 317 10.78 -11.44 4.40
C VAL A 317 9.45 -12.05 4.87
N PRO A 318 9.47 -13.08 5.73
CA PRO A 318 8.24 -13.65 6.27
C PRO A 318 7.64 -12.73 7.34
N VAL A 319 6.62 -11.93 6.95
CA VAL A 319 6.01 -10.90 7.80
C VAL A 319 5.53 -11.42 9.16
N VAL A 320 4.92 -12.61 9.20
CA VAL A 320 4.38 -13.22 10.43
C VAL A 320 5.50 -13.58 11.41
N ALA A 321 6.53 -14.28 10.93
CA ALA A 321 7.66 -14.69 11.76
C ALA A 321 8.49 -13.50 12.26
N VAL A 322 8.75 -12.51 11.39
CA VAL A 322 9.49 -11.28 11.78
C VAL A 322 8.67 -10.40 12.72
N SER A 323 7.34 -10.51 12.70
CA SER A 323 6.45 -9.89 13.69
C SER A 323 6.40 -10.65 15.02
N GLY A 324 7.19 -11.72 15.18
CA GLY A 324 7.34 -12.44 16.45
C GLY A 324 6.46 -13.69 16.61
N HIS A 325 5.76 -14.13 15.55
CA HIS A 325 4.85 -15.28 15.60
C HIS A 325 5.32 -16.41 14.68
N ALA A 326 6.58 -16.85 14.83
CA ALA A 326 7.16 -17.92 14.00
C ALA A 326 6.47 -19.29 14.20
N ASP A 327 5.71 -19.44 15.27
CA ASP A 327 4.86 -20.59 15.62
C ASP A 327 3.50 -20.58 14.90
N ALA A 328 3.06 -19.42 14.39
CA ALA A 328 1.80 -19.29 13.67
C ALA A 328 1.93 -19.70 12.19
N ARG A 329 0.79 -19.88 11.52
CA ARG A 329 0.76 -20.15 10.08
C ARG A 329 1.45 -18.99 9.33
N PRO A 330 2.43 -19.26 8.45
CA PRO A 330 3.07 -18.21 7.67
C PRO A 330 2.09 -17.64 6.64
N ALA A 331 2.30 -16.38 6.27
CA ALA A 331 1.72 -15.84 5.05
C ALA A 331 2.39 -16.49 3.83
N GLU A 332 1.59 -16.93 2.85
CA GLU A 332 2.11 -17.47 1.60
C GLU A 332 2.71 -16.33 0.78
N ILE A 333 4.00 -16.42 0.44
CA ILE A 333 4.70 -15.34 -0.27
C ILE A 333 4.60 -15.56 -1.78
N LEU A 334 3.93 -14.63 -2.47
CA LEU A 334 3.93 -14.56 -3.93
C LEU A 334 4.98 -13.55 -4.40
N LEU A 335 5.97 -14.02 -5.18
CA LEU A 335 7.01 -13.17 -5.74
C LEU A 335 6.65 -12.73 -7.16
N ILE A 336 6.32 -11.46 -7.33
CA ILE A 336 6.02 -10.88 -8.64
C ILE A 336 7.24 -10.14 -9.22
N ARG A 337 7.22 -9.93 -10.54
CA ARG A 337 8.20 -9.11 -11.24
C ARG A 337 7.49 -8.07 -12.08
N VAL A 338 7.57 -6.81 -11.70
CA VAL A 338 6.95 -5.69 -12.44
C VAL A 338 7.36 -5.67 -13.92
N LYS A 339 8.60 -6.07 -14.24
CA LYS A 339 9.09 -6.18 -15.63
C LYS A 339 8.35 -7.23 -16.49
N GLN A 340 7.61 -8.16 -15.88
CA GLN A 340 6.80 -9.17 -16.56
C GLN A 340 5.33 -8.74 -16.68
N MET A 341 4.90 -7.74 -15.90
CA MET A 341 3.55 -7.20 -15.94
C MET A 341 3.41 -6.05 -16.94
N LEU A 342 4.52 -5.47 -17.38
CA LEU A 342 4.55 -4.26 -18.19
C LEU A 342 5.31 -4.50 -19.49
N THR A 343 4.93 -3.76 -20.53
CA THR A 343 5.71 -3.67 -21.77
C THR A 343 7.12 -3.18 -21.46
N PRO A 344 8.14 -3.58 -22.25
CA PRO A 344 9.50 -3.08 -22.09
C PRO A 344 9.58 -1.54 -22.09
N GLU A 345 8.75 -0.89 -22.91
CA GLU A 345 8.65 0.56 -23.05
C GLU A 345 8.13 1.22 -21.77
N HIS A 346 7.01 0.73 -21.22
CA HIS A 346 6.45 1.25 -19.96
C HIS A 346 7.35 0.95 -18.78
N TYR A 347 7.92 -0.25 -18.69
CA TYR A 347 8.86 -0.59 -17.63
C TYR A 347 10.08 0.35 -17.64
N ARG A 348 10.63 0.67 -18.82
CA ARG A 348 11.76 1.61 -18.96
C ARG A 348 11.43 3.00 -18.42
N LYS A 349 10.19 3.46 -18.59
CA LYS A 349 9.71 4.76 -18.07
C LYS A 349 9.62 4.78 -16.55
N ILE A 350 9.16 3.69 -15.93
CA ILE A 350 8.87 3.68 -14.49
C ILE A 350 10.00 3.13 -13.60
N ARG A 351 10.91 2.29 -14.12
CA ARG A 351 11.87 1.49 -13.31
C ARG A 351 12.78 2.28 -12.36
N LYS A 352 12.93 3.59 -12.58
CA LYS A 352 13.74 4.48 -11.72
C LYS A 352 12.91 5.17 -10.63
N ASP A 353 11.61 5.28 -10.82
CA ASP A 353 10.67 5.85 -9.86
C ASP A 353 10.21 4.75 -8.90
N GLN A 354 10.80 4.72 -7.70
CA GLN A 354 10.53 3.68 -6.71
C GLN A 354 9.07 3.71 -6.24
N LEU A 355 8.46 4.89 -6.10
CA LEU A 355 7.06 5.02 -5.71
C LEU A 355 6.13 4.55 -6.83
N ARG A 356 6.46 4.82 -8.10
CA ARG A 356 5.69 4.30 -9.23
C ARG A 356 5.79 2.78 -9.35
N VAL A 357 6.97 2.20 -9.17
CA VAL A 357 7.14 0.73 -9.12
C VAL A 357 6.36 0.14 -7.94
N HIS A 358 6.42 0.77 -6.76
CA HIS A 358 5.72 0.33 -5.56
C HIS A 358 4.19 0.41 -5.69
N ARG A 359 3.65 1.33 -6.49
CA ARG A 359 2.20 1.38 -6.76
C ARG A 359 1.72 0.31 -7.75
N GLN A 360 2.62 -0.36 -8.47
CA GLN A 360 2.25 -1.25 -9.57
C GLN A 360 1.43 -2.47 -9.14
N TYR A 361 1.45 -2.86 -7.86
CA TYR A 361 0.60 -3.95 -7.35
C TYR A 361 -0.89 -3.65 -7.43
N VAL A 362 -1.30 -2.38 -7.54
CA VAL A 362 -2.72 -1.97 -7.59
C VAL A 362 -3.07 -1.24 -8.89
N LEU A 363 -2.21 -1.37 -9.90
CA LEU A 363 -2.39 -0.77 -11.21
C LEU A 363 -2.51 -1.86 -12.28
N GLY A 364 -3.18 -1.52 -13.37
CA GLY A 364 -3.38 -2.44 -14.49
C GLY A 364 -2.04 -2.89 -15.11
N PRO A 365 -1.93 -4.17 -15.53
CA PRO A 365 -0.78 -4.66 -16.26
C PRO A 365 -0.87 -4.26 -17.75
N ASP A 366 0.25 -4.25 -18.46
CA ASP A 366 0.24 -4.20 -19.93
C ASP A 366 0.27 -5.61 -20.56
N LEU A 367 0.67 -6.64 -19.79
CA LEU A 367 0.90 -8.01 -20.26
C LEU A 367 0.29 -9.02 -19.28
N LYS A 368 -0.17 -10.17 -19.78
CA LYS A 368 -0.58 -11.29 -18.92
C LYS A 368 0.59 -11.69 -18.01
N ALA A 369 0.34 -11.83 -16.72
CA ALA A 369 1.35 -12.09 -15.71
C ALA A 369 0.80 -12.95 -14.57
N SER A 370 1.67 -13.47 -13.72
CA SER A 370 1.31 -14.32 -12.58
C SER A 370 0.48 -13.62 -11.48
N PHE A 371 0.24 -12.32 -11.60
CA PHE A 371 -0.55 -11.53 -10.66
C PHE A 371 -1.27 -10.40 -11.39
N ASP A 372 -2.55 -10.22 -11.07
CA ASP A 372 -3.36 -9.10 -11.53
C ASP A 372 -4.31 -8.68 -10.41
N PHE A 373 -4.26 -7.39 -10.07
CA PHE A 373 -5.05 -6.86 -8.95
C PHE A 373 -6.55 -6.97 -9.19
N THR A 374 -7.01 -6.67 -10.40
CA THR A 374 -8.44 -6.70 -10.75
C THR A 374 -8.97 -8.13 -10.81
N LEU A 375 -8.20 -9.10 -11.30
CA LEU A 375 -8.61 -10.51 -11.25
C LEU A 375 -8.60 -11.06 -9.83
N MET A 376 -7.71 -10.59 -8.94
CA MET A 376 -7.76 -10.95 -7.52
C MET A 376 -9.01 -10.40 -6.82
N THR A 377 -9.39 -9.15 -7.10
CA THR A 377 -10.52 -8.50 -6.42
C THR A 377 -11.85 -8.71 -7.13
N SER A 378 -11.86 -9.09 -8.40
CA SER A 378 -13.09 -9.22 -9.19
C SER A 378 -13.06 -10.32 -10.24
N GLY A 379 -12.06 -11.21 -10.27
CA GLY A 379 -12.08 -12.38 -11.16
C GLY A 379 -12.91 -13.54 -10.61
N PRO A 380 -13.23 -14.54 -11.45
CA PRO A 380 -14.08 -15.69 -11.09
C PRO A 380 -13.37 -16.75 -10.26
N MET A 381 -12.05 -16.69 -10.17
CA MET A 381 -11.27 -17.64 -9.39
C MET A 381 -11.12 -17.14 -7.94
N PRO A 382 -11.09 -18.03 -6.94
CA PRO A 382 -10.76 -17.64 -5.57
C PRO A 382 -9.42 -16.90 -5.50
N ALA A 383 -9.32 -15.84 -4.71
CA ALA A 383 -8.11 -15.03 -4.64
C ALA A 383 -6.87 -15.82 -4.14
N SER A 384 -7.07 -16.93 -3.42
CA SER A 384 -5.99 -17.83 -3.00
C SER A 384 -5.29 -18.55 -4.15
N VAL A 385 -5.87 -18.57 -5.36
CA VAL A 385 -5.24 -19.17 -6.56
C VAL A 385 -3.89 -18.54 -6.88
N PHE A 386 -3.72 -17.24 -6.60
CA PHE A 386 -2.47 -16.52 -6.85
C PHE A 386 -1.28 -17.03 -6.04
N ALA A 387 -1.49 -17.82 -4.98
CA ALA A 387 -0.40 -18.49 -4.27
C ALA A 387 0.24 -19.63 -5.08
N GLY A 388 -0.46 -20.17 -6.08
CA GLY A 388 0.02 -21.26 -6.93
C GLY A 388 0.92 -20.78 -8.06
N THR A 389 1.89 -21.62 -8.47
CA THR A 389 2.84 -21.31 -9.55
C THR A 389 2.31 -21.57 -10.96
N ASP A 390 1.05 -21.98 -11.10
CA ASP A 390 0.48 -22.44 -12.36
C ASP A 390 -0.36 -21.33 -12.99
N GLU A 391 0.23 -20.60 -13.95
CA GLU A 391 -0.40 -19.47 -14.66
C GLU A 391 -1.71 -19.87 -15.35
N LYS A 392 -1.90 -21.16 -15.67
CA LYS A 392 -3.13 -21.72 -16.25
C LYS A 392 -4.36 -21.63 -15.33
N ARG A 393 -4.19 -21.22 -14.07
CA ARG A 393 -5.29 -21.06 -13.11
C ARG A 393 -5.91 -19.67 -13.10
N ILE A 394 -5.28 -18.70 -13.75
CA ILE A 394 -5.84 -17.37 -13.96
C ILE A 394 -6.65 -17.44 -15.26
N PRO A 395 -7.93 -17.05 -15.28
CA PRO A 395 -8.75 -17.14 -16.49
C PRO A 395 -8.10 -16.30 -17.60
N GLY A 396 -7.86 -16.93 -18.76
CA GLY A 396 -7.20 -16.27 -19.88
C GLY A 396 -7.22 -17.08 -21.15
#